data_AF-A0A1S1V516-F1
#
_entry.id   AF-A0A1S1V516-F1
#
_cell.length_a   1.000
_cell.length_b   1.000
_cell.length_c   1.000
_cell.angle_alpha   90.00
_cell.angle_beta   90.00
_cell.angle_gamma   90.00
#
_symmetry.space_group_name_H-M   'P 1'
#
loop_
_entity.id
_entity.type
_entity.pdbx_description
1 polymer ?
#
loop_
_entity_poly.entity_id
_entity_poly.type
_entity_poly.pdbx_seq_one_letter_code
_entity_poly.pdbx_strand_id
1 'polypeptide(L)'
;MRNRIMPGVYIVIIPYVIVSICYLLFRHYIPGVSFSAHRDGLGATLSSYAGTMIAILIAALTFLIGSRTRRLAKIREYGYMTSVVIVYALSFVELGALFFCGLLLLSSISGYMIPTIAIGIASASFIHICILVFQLYNLTREQE
;
A
#
# COMPACT_ATOMS: atom_id res chain seq x y z
N MET A 1 16.77 -23.26 -2.07
CA MET A 1 16.01 -22.23 -1.30
C MET A 1 16.14 -20.80 -1.90
N ARG A 2 16.31 -20.62 -3.23
CA ARG A 2 16.83 -19.34 -3.78
C ARG A 2 15.81 -18.30 -4.29
N ASN A 3 14.54 -18.63 -4.57
CA ASN A 3 13.62 -17.67 -5.24
C ASN A 3 12.24 -17.45 -4.59
N ARG A 4 12.02 -17.81 -3.31
CA ARG A 4 10.67 -17.69 -2.69
C ARG A 4 10.32 -16.27 -2.21
N ILE A 5 11.31 -15.39 -2.03
CA ILE A 5 11.14 -14.03 -1.48
C ILE A 5 10.98 -12.98 -2.61
N MET A 6 11.59 -13.24 -3.77
CA MET A 6 11.53 -12.37 -4.95
C MET A 6 10.12 -11.97 -5.39
N PRO A 7 9.12 -12.87 -5.47
CA PRO A 7 7.79 -12.48 -5.96
C PRO A 7 7.10 -11.43 -5.10
N GLY A 8 7.26 -11.48 -3.77
CA GLY A 8 6.67 -10.49 -2.86
C GLY A 8 7.29 -9.11 -3.02
N VAL A 9 8.60 -9.04 -3.19
CA VAL A 9 9.31 -7.77 -3.40
C VAL A 9 8.94 -7.15 -4.75
N TYR A 10 8.77 -7.94 -5.81
CA TYR A 10 8.29 -7.42 -7.10
C TYR A 10 6.87 -6.86 -7.03
N ILE A 11 5.97 -7.51 -6.30
CA ILE A 11 4.60 -7.01 -6.09
C ILE A 11 4.61 -5.65 -5.39
N VAL A 12 5.59 -5.40 -4.51
CA VAL A 12 5.73 -4.11 -3.83
C VAL A 12 6.33 -3.05 -4.77
N ILE A 13 7.37 -3.38 -5.53
CA ILE A 13 8.10 -2.40 -6.37
C ILE A 13 7.29 -1.96 -7.60
N ILE A 14 6.55 -2.85 -8.26
CA ILE A 14 5.84 -2.56 -9.51
C ILE A 14 4.88 -1.35 -9.38
N PRO A 15 4.03 -1.25 -8.34
CA PRO A 15 3.17 -0.09 -8.13
C PRO A 15 3.94 1.23 -8.01
N TYR A 16 5.09 1.24 -7.34
CA TYR A 16 5.93 2.45 -7.25
C TYR A 16 6.48 2.88 -8.61
N VAL A 17 6.86 1.92 -9.46
CA VAL A 17 7.32 2.20 -10.82
C VAL A 17 6.19 2.79 -11.66
N ILE A 18 4.98 2.19 -11.60
CA ILE A 18 3.80 2.69 -12.32
C ILE A 18 3.46 4.12 -11.89
N VAL A 19 3.41 4.38 -10.58
CA VAL A 19 3.09 5.71 -10.06
C VAL A 19 4.17 6.73 -10.43
N SER A 20 5.45 6.34 -10.40
CA SER A 20 6.54 7.21 -10.82
C SER A 20 6.45 7.61 -12.29
N ILE A 21 6.11 6.66 -13.18
CA ILE A 21 5.90 6.92 -14.61
C ILE A 21 4.70 7.86 -14.81
N CYS A 22 3.57 7.56 -14.14
CA CYS A 22 2.39 8.43 -14.19
C CYS A 22 2.71 9.85 -13.71
N TYR A 23 3.47 9.99 -12.62
CA TYR A 23 3.87 11.30 -12.10
C TYR A 23 4.73 12.08 -13.11
N LEU A 24 5.70 11.42 -13.75
CA LEU A 24 6.53 12.06 -14.78
C LEU A 24 5.72 12.50 -16.00
N LEU A 25 4.77 11.67 -16.45
CA LEU A 25 3.85 12.01 -17.54
C LEU A 25 2.95 13.20 -17.16
N PHE A 26 2.32 13.17 -16.00
CA PHE A 26 1.47 14.27 -15.52
C PHE A 26 2.24 15.59 -15.39
N ARG A 27 3.48 15.53 -14.90
CA ARG A 27 4.36 16.70 -14.81
C ARG A 27 4.76 17.25 -16.17
N HIS A 28 4.92 16.38 -17.18
CA HIS A 28 5.24 16.78 -18.54
C HIS A 28 4.03 17.41 -19.27
N TYR A 29 2.83 16.84 -19.10
CA TYR A 29 1.61 17.32 -19.78
C TYR A 29 0.94 18.52 -19.09
N ILE A 30 1.08 18.69 -17.77
CA ILE A 30 0.45 19.78 -17.01
C ILE A 30 1.50 20.48 -16.12
N PRO A 31 2.30 21.39 -16.68
CA PRO A 31 3.28 22.16 -15.91
C PRO A 31 2.55 23.17 -15.02
N GLY A 32 2.39 22.86 -13.73
CA GLY A 32 1.74 23.75 -12.76
C GLY A 32 0.98 23.06 -11.64
N VAL A 33 0.85 21.72 -11.66
CA VAL A 33 0.17 20.98 -10.58
C VAL A 33 1.02 21.02 -9.31
N SER A 34 0.69 21.96 -8.42
CA SER A 34 1.27 22.07 -7.09
C SER A 34 0.23 21.64 -6.06
N PHE A 35 0.48 20.54 -5.36
CA PHE A 35 -0.35 20.05 -4.25
C PHE A 35 -0.16 20.88 -2.96
N SER A 36 0.37 22.10 -3.07
CA SER A 36 0.72 22.95 -1.94
C SER A 36 -0.41 23.88 -1.48
N ALA A 37 -1.49 24.03 -2.25
CA ALA A 37 -2.53 25.01 -1.95
C ALA A 37 -3.50 24.60 -0.83
N HIS A 38 -3.64 23.29 -0.56
CA HIS A 38 -4.59 22.75 0.44
C HIS A 38 -3.93 21.67 1.32
N ARG A 39 -2.80 22.00 1.94
CA ARG A 39 -1.98 21.03 2.71
C ARG A 39 -2.72 20.46 3.91
N ASP A 40 -3.53 21.27 4.58
CA ASP A 40 -4.26 20.84 5.77
C ASP A 40 -5.33 19.81 5.43
N GLY A 41 -6.12 20.08 4.38
CA GLY A 41 -7.11 19.14 3.86
C GLY A 41 -6.47 17.86 3.31
N LEU A 42 -5.35 17.98 2.60
CA LEU A 42 -4.59 16.83 2.10
C LEU A 42 -4.00 16.00 3.25
N GLY A 43 -3.41 16.64 4.27
CA GLY A 43 -2.82 15.96 5.42
C GLY A 43 -3.86 15.20 6.24
N ALA A 44 -4.99 15.84 6.53
CA ALA A 44 -6.11 15.21 7.23
C ALA A 44 -6.68 14.00 6.47
N THR A 45 -6.91 14.14 5.17
CA THR A 45 -7.43 13.06 4.33
C THR A 45 -6.45 11.90 4.20
N LEU A 46 -5.16 12.17 4.01
CA LEU A 46 -4.12 11.14 3.95
C LEU A 46 -3.97 10.38 5.26
N SER A 47 -3.98 11.10 6.39
CA SER A 47 -3.91 10.48 7.72
C SER A 47 -5.14 9.60 7.99
N SER A 48 -6.35 10.10 7.67
CA SER A 48 -7.59 9.32 7.81
C SER A 48 -7.61 8.08 6.90
N TYR A 49 -7.23 8.24 5.63
CA TYR A 49 -7.09 7.15 4.67
C TYR A 49 -6.12 6.09 5.16
N ALA A 50 -4.90 6.49 5.54
CA ALA A 50 -3.86 5.58 6.00
C ALA A 50 -4.30 4.82 7.26
N GLY A 51 -4.90 5.50 8.25
CA GLY A 51 -5.42 4.87 9.46
C GLY A 51 -6.51 3.82 9.16
N THR A 52 -7.43 4.15 8.25
CA THR A 52 -8.50 3.23 7.83
C THR A 52 -7.93 2.00 7.12
N MET A 53 -6.97 2.19 6.22
CA MET A 53 -6.35 1.10 5.46
C MET A 53 -5.48 0.21 6.36
N ILE A 54 -4.81 0.77 7.37
CA ILE A 54 -4.10 -0.01 8.39
C ILE A 54 -5.08 -0.94 9.13
N ALA A 55 -6.24 -0.44 9.54
CA ALA A 55 -7.25 -1.25 10.21
C ALA A 55 -7.75 -2.40 9.32
N ILE A 56 -8.03 -2.12 8.04
CA ILE A 56 -8.42 -3.14 7.05
C ILE A 56 -7.32 -4.18 6.87
N LEU A 57 -6.05 -3.74 6.81
CA LEU A 57 -4.92 -4.62 6.59
C LEU A 57 -4.67 -5.54 7.80
N ILE A 58 -4.84 -5.03 9.03
CA ILE A 58 -4.81 -5.85 10.26
C ILE A 58 -5.96 -6.86 10.26
N ALA A 59 -7.17 -6.45 9.91
CA ALA A 59 -8.33 -7.33 9.84
C ALA A 59 -8.12 -8.45 8.81
N ALA A 60 -7.62 -8.11 7.62
CA ALA A 60 -7.29 -9.06 6.56
C ALA A 60 -6.18 -10.04 6.97
N LEU A 61 -5.13 -9.57 7.64
CA LEU A 61 -4.06 -10.42 8.16
C LEU A 61 -4.58 -11.38 9.24
N THR A 62 -5.43 -10.89 10.14
CA THR A 62 -6.06 -11.71 11.20
C THR A 62 -6.93 -12.80 10.57
N PHE A 63 -7.73 -12.46 9.57
CA PHE A 63 -8.52 -13.44 8.82
C PHE A 63 -7.62 -14.48 8.13
N LEU A 64 -6.53 -14.04 7.50
CA LEU A 64 -5.61 -14.92 6.79
C LEU A 64 -4.88 -15.90 7.73
N ILE A 65 -4.55 -15.47 8.95
CA ILE A 65 -3.95 -16.34 9.98
C ILE A 65 -5.00 -17.29 10.58
N GLY A 66 -6.21 -16.81 10.83
CA GLY A 66 -7.30 -17.60 11.43
C GLY A 66 -7.96 -18.60 10.47
N SER A 67 -7.86 -18.37 9.17
CA SER A 67 -8.50 -19.20 8.15
C SER A 67 -7.74 -20.52 7.91
N ARG A 68 -8.45 -21.65 7.91
CA ARG A 68 -7.93 -22.99 7.62
C ARG A 68 -8.33 -23.51 6.23
N THR A 69 -8.29 -22.67 5.21
CA THR A 69 -8.67 -23.09 3.84
C THR A 69 -7.65 -24.06 3.22
N ARG A 70 -8.13 -25.00 2.39
CA ARG A 70 -7.30 -25.96 1.63
C ARG A 70 -6.24 -25.28 0.74
N ARG A 71 -6.53 -24.10 0.16
CA ARG A 71 -5.55 -23.27 -0.57
C ARG A 71 -4.48 -22.66 0.34
N LEU A 72 -4.82 -22.25 1.55
CA LEU A 72 -3.81 -21.75 2.51
C LEU A 72 -2.84 -22.88 2.90
N ALA A 73 -3.34 -24.10 3.06
CA ALA A 73 -2.49 -25.27 3.25
C ALA A 73 -1.54 -25.49 2.06
N LYS A 74 -2.05 -25.43 0.82
CA LYS A 74 -1.22 -25.50 -0.39
C LYS A 74 -0.20 -24.35 -0.47
N ILE A 75 -0.59 -23.10 -0.25
CA ILE A 75 0.30 -21.92 -0.28
C ILE A 75 1.41 -22.03 0.79
N ARG A 76 1.07 -22.59 1.95
CA ARG A 76 2.02 -22.89 3.02
C ARG A 76 2.99 -24.00 2.62
N GLU A 77 2.50 -25.05 1.97
CA GLU A 77 3.28 -26.19 1.47
C GLU A 77 4.23 -25.80 0.31
N TYR A 78 3.77 -24.94 -0.61
CA TYR A 78 4.60 -24.36 -1.68
C TYR A 78 5.59 -23.28 -1.16
N GLY A 79 5.47 -22.85 0.09
CA GLY A 79 6.36 -21.88 0.73
C GLY A 79 6.15 -20.42 0.29
N TYR A 80 5.00 -20.10 -0.30
CA TYR A 80 4.63 -18.73 -0.68
C TYR A 80 4.03 -17.93 0.48
N MET A 81 3.63 -18.59 1.57
CA MET A 81 3.06 -17.93 2.75
C MET A 81 3.98 -16.83 3.32
N THR A 82 5.29 -17.07 3.33
CA THR A 82 6.29 -16.08 3.74
C THR A 82 6.25 -14.83 2.86
N SER A 83 6.10 -15.01 1.54
CA SER A 83 6.00 -13.88 0.60
C SER A 83 4.74 -13.06 0.83
N VAL A 84 3.61 -13.71 1.14
CA VAL A 84 2.35 -13.02 1.44
C VAL A 84 2.50 -12.17 2.71
N VAL A 85 3.01 -12.77 3.79
CA VAL A 85 3.23 -12.04 5.06
C VAL A 85 4.16 -10.85 4.87
N ILE A 86 5.22 -10.99 4.05
CA ILE A 86 6.14 -9.90 3.75
C ILE A 86 5.42 -8.74 3.04
N VAL A 87 4.55 -9.02 2.06
CA VAL A 87 3.80 -7.96 1.36
C VAL A 87 2.87 -7.23 2.33
N TYR A 88 2.14 -7.96 3.20
CA TYR A 88 1.31 -7.34 4.23
C TYR A 88 2.14 -6.48 5.19
N ALA A 89 3.30 -6.96 5.65
CA ALA A 89 4.18 -6.20 6.54
C ALA A 89 4.75 -4.95 5.87
N LEU A 90 5.16 -5.03 4.60
CA LEU A 90 5.66 -3.89 3.85
C LEU A 90 4.57 -2.84 3.61
N SER A 91 3.36 -3.27 3.21
CA SER A 91 2.22 -2.35 3.06
C SER A 91 1.80 -1.71 4.39
N PHE A 92 1.96 -2.39 5.52
CA PHE A 92 1.74 -1.80 6.83
C PHE A 92 2.74 -0.66 7.12
N VAL A 93 4.04 -0.90 6.89
CA VAL A 93 5.09 0.12 7.07
C VAL A 93 4.86 1.31 6.14
N GLU A 94 4.50 1.05 4.90
CA GLU A 94 4.17 2.06 3.90
C GLU A 94 3.00 2.95 4.34
N LEU A 95 1.89 2.35 4.76
CA LEU A 95 0.73 3.10 5.28
C LEU A 95 1.07 3.86 6.56
N GLY A 96 1.92 3.29 7.43
CA GLY A 96 2.44 3.99 8.60
C GLY A 96 3.23 5.25 8.22
N ALA A 97 4.14 5.14 7.25
CA ALA A 97 4.88 6.30 6.73
C ALA A 97 3.94 7.34 6.10
N LEU A 98 2.91 6.90 5.37
CA LEU A 98 1.90 7.78 4.79
C LEU A 98 1.07 8.51 5.85
N PHE A 99 0.69 7.80 6.92
CA PHE A 99 -0.03 8.36 8.07
C PHE A 99 0.77 9.50 8.71
N PHE A 100 2.06 9.27 8.98
CA PHE A 100 2.95 10.30 9.51
C PHE A 100 3.18 11.45 8.52
N CYS A 101 3.30 11.18 7.22
CA CYS A 101 3.34 12.24 6.21
C CYS A 101 2.08 13.12 6.24
N GLY A 102 0.90 12.52 6.42
CA GLY A 102 -0.35 13.25 6.60
C GLY A 102 -0.34 14.16 7.85
N LEU A 103 0.18 13.66 8.97
CA LEU A 103 0.35 14.47 10.19
C LEU A 103 1.37 15.60 10.02
N LEU A 104 2.49 15.35 9.33
CA LEU A 104 3.50 16.37 9.04
C LEU A 104 2.96 17.50 8.16
N LEU A 105 2.06 17.17 7.22
CA LEU A 105 1.35 18.16 6.40
C LEU A 105 0.41 19.05 7.23
N LEU A 106 -0.22 18.50 8.26
CA LEU A 106 -1.05 19.26 9.22
C LEU A 106 -0.21 20.14 10.15
N SER A 107 1.01 19.73 10.49
CA SER A 107 1.91 20.44 11.41
C SER A 107 2.52 21.73 10.82
N SER A 108 2.02 22.23 9.67
CA SER A 108 2.47 23.46 9.00
C SER A 108 3.98 23.52 8.67
N ILE A 109 4.67 22.37 8.58
CA ILE A 109 6.07 22.31 8.16
C ILE A 109 6.15 22.72 6.68
N SER A 110 6.64 23.93 6.44
CA SER A 110 6.82 24.50 5.11
C SER A 110 8.26 24.35 4.65
N GLY A 111 8.49 23.56 3.59
CA GLY A 111 9.82 23.51 2.98
C GLY A 111 10.08 22.36 2.02
N TYR A 112 9.37 21.24 2.13
CA TYR A 112 9.71 20.03 1.37
C TYR A 112 8.57 19.60 0.43
N MET A 113 8.90 18.88 -0.65
CA MET A 113 7.97 18.23 -1.60
C MET A 113 7.10 17.12 -0.95
N ILE A 114 6.87 17.18 0.36
CA ILE A 114 6.07 16.27 1.17
C ILE A 114 4.68 16.05 0.56
N PRO A 115 3.92 17.09 0.10
CA PRO A 115 2.60 16.86 -0.48
C PRO A 115 2.66 15.94 -1.71
N THR A 116 3.67 16.13 -2.56
CA THR A 116 3.84 15.37 -3.80
C THR A 116 4.28 13.93 -3.52
N ILE A 117 5.23 13.76 -2.60
CA ILE A 117 5.71 12.43 -2.18
C ILE A 117 4.55 11.67 -1.52
N ALA A 118 3.78 12.32 -0.66
CA ALA A 118 2.67 11.70 0.06
C ALA A 118 1.56 11.23 -0.89
N ILE A 119 1.22 12.00 -1.93
CA ILE A 119 0.27 11.56 -2.97
C ILE A 119 0.82 10.40 -3.79
N GLY A 120 2.13 10.41 -4.11
CA GLY A 120 2.78 9.30 -4.79
C GLY A 120 2.69 8.00 -3.97
N ILE A 121 3.03 8.07 -2.69
CA ILE A 121 2.92 6.93 -1.77
C ILE A 121 1.46 6.49 -1.65
N ALA A 122 0.51 7.42 -1.43
CA ALA A 122 -0.92 7.08 -1.34
C ALA A 122 -1.45 6.35 -2.57
N SER A 123 -1.02 6.78 -3.77
CA SER A 123 -1.43 6.16 -5.02
C SER A 123 -0.84 4.74 -5.17
N ALA A 124 0.41 4.54 -4.75
CA ALA A 124 1.05 3.22 -4.75
C ALA A 124 0.37 2.28 -3.75
N SER A 125 0.18 2.76 -2.51
CA SER A 125 -0.48 2.02 -1.44
C SER A 125 -1.90 1.60 -1.82
N PHE A 126 -2.63 2.44 -2.55
CA PHE A 126 -3.96 2.08 -3.06
C PHE A 126 -3.92 0.84 -3.96
N ILE A 127 -2.95 0.78 -4.88
CA ILE A 127 -2.77 -0.38 -5.76
C ILE A 127 -2.40 -1.62 -4.95
N HIS A 128 -1.50 -1.51 -3.95
CA HIS A 128 -1.18 -2.65 -3.08
C HIS A 128 -2.40 -3.16 -2.33
N ILE A 129 -3.23 -2.28 -1.77
CA ILE A 129 -4.44 -2.67 -1.07
C ILE A 129 -5.42 -3.37 -2.01
N CYS A 130 -5.61 -2.88 -3.24
CA CYS A 130 -6.44 -3.57 -4.24
C CYS A 130 -5.95 -4.99 -4.53
N ILE A 131 -4.63 -5.18 -4.68
CA ILE A 131 -4.02 -6.50 -4.90
C ILE A 131 -4.25 -7.40 -3.68
N LEU A 132 -4.05 -6.89 -2.46
CA LEU A 132 -4.24 -7.64 -1.22
C LEU A 132 -5.71 -8.06 -1.01
N VAL A 133 -6.65 -7.17 -1.29
CA VAL A 133 -8.09 -7.47 -1.21
C VAL A 133 -8.49 -8.52 -2.25
N PHE A 134 -8.01 -8.39 -3.50
CA PHE A 134 -8.26 -9.38 -4.54
C PHE A 134 -7.66 -10.75 -4.18
N GLN A 135 -6.46 -10.75 -3.59
CA GLN A 135 -5.83 -11.96 -3.06
C GLN A 135 -6.69 -12.61 -1.97
N LEU A 136 -7.19 -11.83 -1.01
CA LEU A 136 -8.05 -12.31 0.06
C LEU A 136 -9.36 -12.89 -0.49
N TYR A 137 -10.00 -12.19 -1.42
CA TYR A 137 -11.23 -12.65 -2.08
C TYR A 137 -11.03 -14.00 -2.79
N ASN A 138 -9.95 -14.16 -3.55
CA ASN A 138 -9.62 -15.41 -4.24
C ASN A 138 -9.27 -16.56 -3.29
N LEU A 139 -8.88 -16.27 -2.04
CA LEU A 139 -8.67 -17.29 -1.01
C LEU A 139 -9.97 -17.73 -0.35
N THR A 140 -10.98 -16.85 -0.28
CA THR A 140 -12.27 -17.13 0.35
C THR A 140 -13.28 -17.77 -0.61
N ARG A 141 -13.24 -17.46 -1.91
CA ARG A 141 -14.25 -17.90 -2.91
C ARG A 141 -14.37 -19.41 -3.18
N GLU A 142 -13.45 -20.22 -2.67
CA GLU A 142 -13.50 -21.69 -2.78
C GLU A 142 -13.99 -22.35 -1.48
N GLN A 143 -14.47 -21.55 -0.51
CA GLN A 143 -15.14 -22.05 0.68
C GLN A 143 -16.63 -22.37 0.44
N GLU A 144 -17.22 -21.89 -0.67
CA GLU A 144 -18.52 -22.32 -1.22
C GLU A 144 -18.32 -23.38 -2.31
#